data_AF-A0A0R0GF94-F1
#
_entry.id   AF-A0A0R0GF94-F1
#
_cell.length_a   1.000
_cell.length_b   1.000
_cell.length_c   1.000
_cell.angle_alpha   90.00
_cell.angle_beta   90.00
_cell.angle_gamma   90.00
#
_symmetry.space_group_name_H-M   'P 1'
#
loop_
_entity.id
_entity.type
_entity.pdbx_description
1 polymer ?
#
loop_
_entity_poly.entity_id
_entity_poly.type
_entity_poly.pdbx_seq_one_letter_code
_entity_poly.pdbx_strand_id
1 'polypeptide(L)'
;MVGAKWKSVTVEENKPYEGIYHAGKEAYLQVIAKEKRETESMRLLEDEQKQRTAMELLEQYMQFKQEAEKDGKKNKKEKDPLKPKHPMSAYLFFTNDRRAALAARNKNLLEVPKITSEEWKNMAEEQKRPYEEMAKKNKEQYALQMEAYKQKKDEEAGHFMKEEEDHMKLQKQEALQLLKKKEKTENIIKVFSFTSFRF
;
A
#
# COMPACT_ATOMS: atom_id res chain seq x y z
N MET A 1 26.57 6.23 48.06
CA MET A 1 26.08 7.30 48.97
C MET A 1 24.57 7.52 48.91
N VAL A 2 23.89 7.49 47.75
CA VAL A 2 22.46 7.83 47.65
C VAL A 2 21.54 6.92 48.46
N GLY A 3 21.72 5.59 48.43
CA GLY A 3 20.86 4.66 49.18
C GLY A 3 20.96 4.81 50.71
N ALA A 4 22.12 5.24 51.24
CA ALA A 4 22.26 5.54 52.67
C ALA A 4 21.53 6.83 53.05
N LYS A 5 21.59 7.87 52.19
CA LYS A 5 20.81 9.10 52.36
C LYS A 5 19.30 8.80 52.33
N TRP A 6 18.84 7.95 51.42
CA TRP A 6 17.42 7.58 51.31
C TRP A 6 16.86 6.96 52.59
N LYS A 7 17.65 6.10 53.26
CA LYS A 7 17.25 5.48 54.53
C LYS A 7 17.14 6.46 55.70
N SER A 8 17.79 7.63 55.61
CA SER A 8 17.71 8.69 56.63
C SER A 8 16.70 9.80 56.29
N VAL A 9 16.04 9.73 55.12
CA VAL A 9 15.00 10.69 54.72
C VAL A 9 13.82 10.54 55.67
N THR A 10 13.36 11.67 56.23
CA THR A 10 12.18 11.68 57.11
C THR A 10 10.90 11.40 56.32
N VAL A 11 9.84 10.92 56.97
CA VAL A 11 8.56 10.66 56.31
C VAL A 11 8.03 11.92 55.59
N GLU A 12 8.23 13.11 56.17
CA GLU A 12 7.83 14.38 55.56
C GLU A 12 8.64 14.72 54.29
N GLU A 13 9.94 14.42 54.28
CA GLU A 13 10.79 14.57 53.08
C GLU A 13 10.49 13.52 52.00
N ASN A 14 9.97 12.34 52.38
CA ASN A 14 9.59 11.27 51.45
C ASN A 14 8.22 11.52 50.78
N LYS A 15 7.32 12.23 51.46
CA LYS A 15 5.93 12.47 51.05
C LYS A 15 5.76 13.01 49.60
N PRO A 16 6.59 13.94 49.09
CA PRO A 16 6.52 14.36 47.69
C PRO A 16 6.83 13.23 46.71
N TYR A 17 7.77 12.34 47.03
CA TYR A 17 8.15 11.21 46.18
C TYR A 17 7.06 10.14 46.16
N GLU A 18 6.41 9.86 47.29
CA GLU A 18 5.24 8.97 47.34
C GLU A 18 4.09 9.50 46.47
N GLY A 19 3.82 10.81 46.54
CA GLY A 19 2.82 11.46 45.69
C GLY A 19 3.12 11.29 44.19
N ILE A 20 4.36 11.53 43.77
CA ILE A 20 4.80 11.32 42.39
C ILE A 20 4.67 9.85 41.98
N TYR A 21 5.05 8.91 42.86
CA TYR A 21 4.92 7.48 42.60
C TYR A 21 3.46 7.06 42.40
N HIS A 22 2.55 7.49 43.28
CA HIS A 22 1.14 7.17 43.16
C HIS A 22 0.53 7.77 41.88
N ALA A 23 0.85 9.02 41.56
CA ALA A 23 0.42 9.66 40.32
C ALA A 23 0.95 8.93 39.07
N GLY A 24 2.23 8.56 39.06
CA GLY A 24 2.85 7.80 37.97
C GLY A 24 2.25 6.39 37.81
N LYS A 25 2.00 5.69 38.92
CA LYS A 25 1.34 4.38 38.93
C LYS A 25 -0.09 4.46 38.39
N GLU A 26 -0.84 5.48 38.81
CA GLU A 26 -2.21 5.69 38.33
C GLU A 26 -2.22 6.00 36.82
N ALA A 27 -1.35 6.89 36.36
CA ALA A 27 -1.21 7.21 34.95
C ALA A 27 -0.88 5.95 34.12
N TYR A 28 0.06 5.13 34.58
CA TYR A 28 0.39 3.85 33.94
C TYR A 28 -0.81 2.90 33.87
N LEU A 29 -1.55 2.73 34.97
CA LEU A 29 -2.74 1.89 34.99
C LEU A 29 -3.83 2.38 34.04
N GLN A 30 -4.01 3.70 33.90
CA GLN A 30 -4.94 4.29 32.94
C GLN A 30 -4.52 3.99 31.49
N VAL A 31 -3.22 4.11 31.16
CA VAL A 31 -2.69 3.76 29.83
C VAL A 31 -2.94 2.29 29.51
N ILE A 32 -2.57 1.38 30.42
CA ILE A 32 -2.81 -0.06 30.23
C ILE A 32 -4.29 -0.40 30.10
N ALA A 33 -5.16 0.24 30.89
CA ALA A 33 -6.61 0.05 30.79
C ALA A 33 -7.15 0.53 29.44
N LYS A 34 -6.66 1.67 28.94
CA LYS A 34 -7.01 2.19 27.61
C LYS A 34 -6.52 1.27 26.51
N GLU A 35 -5.27 0.83 26.54
CA GLU A 35 -4.70 -0.11 25.57
C GLU A 35 -5.50 -1.42 25.52
N LYS A 36 -5.78 -2.04 26.67
CA LYS A 36 -6.60 -3.26 26.75
C LYS A 36 -7.98 -3.06 26.10
N ARG A 37 -8.62 -1.93 26.36
CA ARG A 37 -9.93 -1.59 25.78
C ARG A 37 -9.85 -1.43 24.26
N GLU A 38 -8.81 -0.76 23.77
CA GLU A 38 -8.56 -0.60 22.34
C GLU A 38 -8.27 -1.96 21.68
N THR A 39 -7.41 -2.79 22.26
CA THR A 39 -7.12 -4.15 21.76
C THR A 39 -8.37 -5.03 21.72
N GLU A 40 -9.20 -5.02 22.76
CA GLU A 40 -10.45 -5.79 22.77
C GLU A 40 -11.41 -5.30 21.67
N SER A 41 -11.54 -3.97 21.50
CA SER A 41 -12.39 -3.40 20.45
C SER A 41 -11.92 -3.78 19.05
N MET A 42 -10.61 -3.74 18.78
CA MET A 42 -10.05 -4.10 17.48
C MET A 42 -10.21 -5.59 17.19
N ARG A 43 -9.99 -6.46 18.21
CA ARG A 43 -10.23 -7.90 18.08
C ARG A 43 -11.66 -8.22 17.67
N LEU A 44 -12.65 -7.54 18.25
CA LEU A 44 -14.06 -7.72 17.87
C LEU A 44 -14.33 -7.32 16.41
N LEU A 45 -13.72 -6.22 15.96
CA LEU A 45 -13.83 -5.79 14.56
C LEU A 45 -13.17 -6.79 13.61
N GLU A 46 -11.97 -7.28 13.92
CA GLU A 46 -11.27 -8.28 13.11
C GLU A 46 -12.08 -9.58 12.99
N ASP A 47 -12.69 -10.04 14.08
CA ASP A 47 -13.53 -11.24 14.08
C ASP A 47 -14.79 -11.03 13.22
N GLU A 48 -15.42 -9.85 13.27
CA GLU A 48 -16.56 -9.49 12.40
C GLU A 48 -16.13 -9.37 10.92
N GLN A 49 -14.99 -8.74 10.63
CA GLN A 49 -14.44 -8.61 9.28
C GLN A 49 -14.13 -9.99 8.68
N LYS A 50 -13.50 -10.89 9.44
CA LYS A 50 -13.26 -12.28 9.00
C LYS A 50 -14.56 -12.99 8.65
N GLN A 51 -15.62 -12.81 9.45
CA GLN A 51 -16.94 -13.37 9.14
C GLN A 51 -17.55 -12.78 7.87
N ARG A 52 -17.49 -11.45 7.71
CA ARG A 52 -17.98 -10.75 6.50
C ARG A 52 -17.24 -11.24 5.24
N THR A 53 -15.91 -11.28 5.26
CA THR A 53 -15.09 -11.74 4.13
C THR A 53 -15.33 -13.22 3.81
N ALA A 54 -15.48 -14.08 4.83
CA ALA A 54 -15.80 -15.48 4.60
C ALA A 54 -17.16 -15.66 3.91
N MET A 55 -18.15 -14.83 4.29
CA MET A 55 -19.49 -14.83 3.67
C MET A 55 -19.45 -14.32 2.22
N GLU A 56 -18.71 -13.24 1.95
CA GLU A 56 -18.53 -12.70 0.60
C GLU A 56 -17.82 -13.70 -0.33
N LEU A 57 -16.75 -14.34 0.14
CA LEU A 57 -16.03 -15.37 -0.63
C LEU A 57 -16.93 -16.57 -0.96
N LEU A 58 -17.79 -16.96 -0.03
CA LEU A 58 -18.77 -18.02 -0.27
C LEU A 58 -19.78 -17.59 -1.34
N GLU A 59 -20.29 -16.36 -1.26
CA GLU A 59 -21.21 -15.80 -2.27
C GLU A 59 -20.57 -15.75 -3.66
N GLN A 60 -19.35 -15.22 -3.77
CA GLN A 60 -18.57 -15.18 -5.01
C GLN A 60 -18.33 -16.58 -5.57
N TYR A 61 -17.99 -17.56 -4.73
CA TYR A 61 -17.82 -18.94 -5.16
C TYR A 61 -19.13 -19.52 -5.70
N MET A 62 -20.26 -19.23 -5.07
CA MET A 62 -21.58 -19.67 -5.53
C MET A 62 -21.95 -19.02 -6.87
N GLN A 63 -21.66 -17.73 -7.06
CA GLN A 63 -21.86 -17.02 -8.33
C GLN A 63 -20.93 -17.57 -9.42
N PHE A 64 -19.63 -17.71 -9.13
CA PHE A 64 -18.66 -18.28 -10.06
C PHE A 64 -19.01 -19.71 -10.45
N LYS A 65 -19.50 -20.54 -9.52
CA LYS A 65 -20.01 -21.88 -9.84
C LYS A 65 -21.16 -21.84 -10.85
N GLN A 66 -22.03 -20.83 -10.78
CA GLN A 66 -23.12 -20.65 -11.75
C GLN A 66 -22.63 -20.10 -13.10
N GLU A 67 -21.60 -19.25 -13.09
CA GLU A 67 -21.07 -18.59 -14.29
C GLU A 67 -20.01 -19.43 -15.02
N ALA A 68 -19.19 -20.22 -14.31
CA ALA A 68 -18.11 -21.03 -14.86
C ALA A 68 -18.59 -22.24 -15.67
N GLU A 69 -19.89 -22.52 -15.66
CA GLU A 69 -20.52 -23.35 -16.69
C GLU A 69 -20.46 -22.70 -18.09
N LYS A 70 -20.02 -21.42 -18.22
CA LYS A 70 -20.10 -20.59 -19.44
C LYS A 70 -18.79 -19.93 -19.89
N ASP A 71 -17.71 -20.69 -20.03
CA ASP A 71 -16.42 -20.31 -20.64
C ASP A 71 -15.32 -19.72 -19.75
N GLY A 72 -14.09 -20.20 -19.99
CA GLY A 72 -12.88 -19.79 -19.29
C GLY A 72 -11.80 -19.25 -20.23
N LYS A 73 -11.32 -18.03 -19.98
CA LYS A 73 -10.04 -17.55 -20.53
C LYS A 73 -9.30 -16.65 -19.54
N LYS A 74 -8.00 -16.93 -19.40
CA LYS A 74 -7.09 -16.32 -18.42
C LYS A 74 -6.38 -15.11 -19.00
N ASN A 75 -6.22 -14.09 -18.16
CA ASN A 75 -5.60 -12.81 -18.48
C ASN A 75 -4.06 -12.83 -18.38
N LYS A 76 -3.44 -12.00 -19.23
CA LYS A 76 -2.01 -11.73 -19.28
C LYS A 76 -1.68 -10.58 -18.31
N LYS A 77 -0.57 -10.68 -17.58
CA LYS A 77 -0.12 -9.66 -16.61
C LYS A 77 0.00 -8.27 -17.24
N GLU A 78 -0.66 -7.30 -16.62
CA GLU A 78 -0.66 -5.90 -17.01
C GLU A 78 0.66 -5.24 -16.61
N LYS A 79 1.26 -4.48 -17.54
CA LYS A 79 2.40 -3.60 -17.25
C LYS A 79 1.82 -2.23 -16.92
N ASP A 80 2.41 -1.49 -15.97
CA ASP A 80 1.96 -0.14 -15.63
C ASP A 80 1.86 0.72 -16.90
N PRO A 81 0.65 1.08 -17.34
CA PRO A 81 0.43 1.80 -18.60
C PRO A 81 0.96 3.24 -18.55
N LEU A 82 1.24 3.78 -17.36
CA LEU A 82 1.65 5.17 -17.18
C LEU A 82 3.17 5.37 -17.13
N LYS A 83 3.95 4.29 -16.98
CA LYS A 83 5.41 4.40 -16.90
C LYS A 83 5.99 4.82 -18.27
N PRO A 84 6.76 5.92 -18.33
CA PRO A 84 7.42 6.34 -19.57
C PRO A 84 8.26 5.21 -20.17
N LYS A 85 8.15 4.99 -21.48
CA LYS A 85 8.94 3.99 -22.20
C LYS A 85 10.40 4.44 -22.26
N HIS A 86 11.33 3.48 -22.20
CA HIS A 86 12.75 3.75 -22.30
C HIS A 86 13.11 4.54 -23.57
N PRO A 87 14.12 5.44 -23.50
CA PRO A 87 14.50 6.25 -24.63
C PRO A 87 15.10 5.37 -25.75
N MET A 88 14.80 5.73 -27.00
CA MET A 88 15.33 5.05 -28.17
C MET A 88 16.77 5.49 -28.45
N SER A 89 17.62 4.53 -28.82
CA SER A 89 18.98 4.81 -29.29
C SER A 89 18.98 5.32 -30.73
N ALA A 90 20.09 5.92 -31.17
CA ALA A 90 20.26 6.40 -32.55
C ALA A 90 20.02 5.28 -33.57
N TYR A 91 20.52 4.07 -33.28
CA TYR A 91 20.27 2.89 -34.10
C TYR A 91 18.79 2.50 -34.18
N LEU A 92 18.01 2.66 -33.10
CA LEU A 92 16.56 2.41 -33.13
C LEU A 92 15.83 3.44 -34.00
N PHE A 93 16.23 4.70 -33.96
CA PHE A 93 15.68 5.71 -34.89
C PHE A 93 16.00 5.36 -36.35
N PHE A 94 17.25 5.02 -36.65
CA PHE A 94 17.67 4.60 -37.98
C PHE A 94 16.92 3.36 -38.47
N THR A 95 16.87 2.31 -37.65
CA THR A 95 16.20 1.05 -38.02
C THR A 95 14.70 1.23 -38.22
N ASN A 96 14.02 2.10 -37.47
CA ASN A 96 12.60 2.40 -37.67
C ASN A 96 12.34 3.10 -39.01
N ASP A 97 13.12 4.14 -39.32
CA ASP A 97 13.07 4.85 -40.60
C ASP A 97 13.35 3.90 -41.77
N ARG A 98 14.42 3.11 -41.63
CA ARG A 98 14.83 2.15 -42.66
C ARG A 98 13.84 1.00 -42.82
N ARG A 99 13.23 0.51 -41.75
CA ARG A 99 12.20 -0.54 -41.79
C ARG A 99 11.01 -0.10 -42.63
N ALA A 100 10.57 1.16 -42.52
CA ALA A 100 9.49 1.69 -43.36
C ALA A 100 9.87 1.67 -44.85
N ALA A 101 11.09 2.10 -45.19
CA ALA A 101 11.60 2.07 -46.56
C ALA A 101 11.80 0.65 -47.13
N LEU A 102 12.24 -0.31 -46.29
CA LEU A 102 12.45 -1.71 -46.70
C LEU A 102 11.12 -2.46 -46.87
N ALA A 103 10.14 -2.19 -46.01
CA ALA A 103 8.79 -2.74 -46.12
C ALA A 103 8.13 -2.31 -47.44
N ALA A 104 8.29 -1.05 -47.85
CA ALA A 104 7.78 -0.54 -49.13
C ALA A 104 8.40 -1.22 -50.37
N ARG A 105 9.59 -1.83 -50.24
CA ARG A 105 10.28 -2.55 -51.32
C ARG A 105 10.01 -4.06 -51.31
N ASN A 106 8.99 -4.52 -50.57
CA ASN A 106 8.66 -5.94 -50.39
C ASN A 106 9.82 -6.81 -49.89
N LYS A 107 10.76 -6.23 -49.13
CA LYS A 107 11.82 -7.02 -48.50
C LYS A 107 11.25 -7.76 -47.30
N ASN A 108 11.65 -9.03 -47.14
CA ASN A 108 11.25 -9.87 -46.02
C ASN A 108 11.61 -9.17 -44.69
N LEU A 109 10.63 -8.98 -43.81
CA LEU A 109 10.81 -8.30 -42.52
C LEU A 109 11.86 -8.99 -41.64
N LEU A 110 12.11 -10.28 -41.86
CA LEU A 110 13.13 -11.07 -41.18
C LEU A 110 14.57 -10.66 -41.56
N GLU A 111 14.78 -10.10 -42.76
CA GLU A 111 16.09 -9.66 -43.24
C GLU A 111 16.40 -8.21 -42.87
N VAL A 112 15.40 -7.45 -42.41
CA VAL A 112 15.56 -6.03 -42.02
C VAL A 112 16.66 -5.83 -40.97
N PRO A 113 16.74 -6.62 -39.87
CA PRO A 113 17.79 -6.43 -38.86
C PRO A 113 19.20 -6.63 -39.41
N LYS A 114 19.40 -7.57 -40.35
CA LYS A 114 20.73 -7.81 -40.96
C LYS A 114 21.15 -6.62 -41.82
N ILE A 115 20.27 -6.19 -42.73
CA ILE A 115 20.51 -5.06 -43.65
C ILE A 115 20.81 -3.79 -42.86
N THR A 116 19.96 -3.46 -41.88
CA THR A 116 20.13 -2.25 -41.08
C THR A 116 21.39 -2.28 -40.21
N SER A 117 21.77 -3.44 -39.67
CA SER A 117 23.02 -3.58 -38.91
C SER A 117 24.25 -3.32 -39.79
N GLU A 118 24.27 -3.84 -41.02
CA GLU A 118 25.38 -3.61 -41.97
C GLU A 118 25.44 -2.15 -42.44
N GLU A 119 24.30 -1.58 -42.83
CA GLU A 119 24.19 -0.17 -43.22
C GLU A 119 24.68 0.75 -42.10
N TRP A 120 24.25 0.52 -40.84
CA TRP A 120 24.68 1.33 -39.70
C TRP A 120 26.18 1.24 -39.43
N LYS A 121 26.80 0.06 -39.58
CA LYS A 121 28.25 -0.10 -39.40
C LYS A 121 29.05 0.67 -40.47
N ASN A 122 28.55 0.68 -41.70
CA ASN A 122 29.22 1.32 -42.84
C ASN A 122 28.87 2.82 -43.01
N MET A 123 27.88 3.35 -42.28
CA MET A 123 27.54 4.77 -42.29
C MET A 123 28.64 5.64 -41.67
N ALA A 124 28.94 6.76 -42.35
CA ALA A 124 29.82 7.81 -41.84
C ALA A 124 29.22 8.53 -40.63
N GLU A 125 30.06 9.16 -39.82
CA GLU A 125 29.63 9.88 -38.61
C GLU A 125 28.67 11.03 -38.94
N GLU A 126 28.88 11.71 -40.07
CA GLU A 126 27.99 12.76 -40.58
C GLU A 126 26.58 12.24 -40.86
N GLN A 127 26.45 10.99 -41.31
CA GLN A 127 25.16 10.36 -41.59
C GLN A 127 24.48 9.84 -40.31
N LYS A 128 25.26 9.53 -39.28
CA LYS A 128 24.76 9.10 -37.96
C LYS A 128 24.31 10.27 -37.11
N ARG A 129 24.95 11.43 -37.26
CA ARG A 129 24.72 12.64 -36.48
C ARG A 129 23.23 13.03 -36.32
N PRO A 130 22.37 13.00 -37.37
CA PRO A 130 20.95 13.32 -37.19
C PRO A 130 20.23 12.35 -36.24
N TYR A 131 20.56 11.05 -36.32
CA TYR A 131 19.97 10.02 -35.44
C TYR A 131 20.51 10.11 -34.01
N GLU A 132 21.77 10.51 -33.84
CA GLU A 132 22.38 10.77 -32.54
C GLU A 132 21.75 11.98 -31.84
N GLU A 133 21.50 13.07 -32.56
CA GLU A 133 20.79 14.23 -32.03
C GLU A 133 19.32 13.88 -31.67
N MET A 134 18.64 13.08 -32.49
CA MET A 134 17.31 12.57 -32.16
C MET A 134 17.33 11.71 -30.88
N ALA A 135 18.33 10.84 -30.73
CA ALA A 135 18.50 10.01 -29.54
C ALA A 135 18.79 10.84 -28.29
N LYS A 136 19.63 11.88 -28.42
CA LYS A 136 19.92 12.82 -27.33
C LYS A 136 18.65 13.56 -26.89
N LYS A 137 17.90 14.15 -27.82
CA LYS A 137 16.62 14.80 -27.53
C LYS A 137 15.61 13.84 -26.91
N ASN A 138 15.55 12.60 -27.38
CA ASN A 138 14.64 11.60 -26.83
C ASN A 138 15.02 11.20 -25.39
N LYS A 139 16.32 11.12 -25.08
CA LYS A 139 16.82 10.88 -23.73
C LYS A 139 16.47 12.03 -22.78
N GLU A 140 16.59 13.28 -23.23
CA GLU A 140 16.19 14.47 -22.47
C GLU A 140 14.69 14.47 -22.18
N GLN A 141 13.85 14.18 -23.18
CA GLN A 141 12.40 14.06 -23.02
C GLN A 141 12.01 12.93 -22.05
N TYR A 142 12.67 11.77 -22.15
CA TYR A 142 12.47 10.67 -21.20
C TYR A 142 12.82 11.07 -19.77
N ALA A 143 13.89 11.84 -19.55
CA ALA A 143 14.27 12.30 -18.22
C ALA A 143 13.18 13.19 -17.61
N LEU A 144 12.64 14.15 -18.37
CA LEU A 144 11.53 15.02 -17.95
C LEU A 144 10.26 14.20 -17.64
N GLN A 145 9.90 13.26 -18.51
CA GLN A 145 8.74 12.39 -18.30
C GLN A 145 8.89 11.50 -17.06
N MET A 146 10.10 10.98 -16.82
CA MET A 146 10.40 10.16 -15.66
C MET A 146 10.36 10.96 -14.36
N GLU A 147 10.78 12.22 -14.37
CA GLU A 147 10.66 13.11 -13.23
C GLU A 147 9.18 13.37 -12.89
N ALA A 148 8.37 13.73 -13.90
CA ALA A 148 6.92 13.90 -13.71
C ALA A 148 6.23 12.61 -13.24
N TYR A 149 6.62 11.45 -13.78
CA TYR A 149 6.10 10.15 -13.36
C TYR A 149 6.43 9.85 -11.89
N LYS A 150 7.65 10.17 -11.43
CA LYS A 150 8.05 10.00 -10.02
C LYS A 150 7.22 10.90 -9.10
N GLN A 151 7.12 12.19 -9.43
CA GLN A 151 6.30 13.13 -8.64
C GLN A 151 4.86 12.64 -8.51
N LYS A 152 4.25 12.21 -9.62
CA LYS A 152 2.90 11.65 -9.60
C LYS A 152 2.81 10.38 -8.73
N LYS A 153 3.80 9.48 -8.80
CA LYS A 153 3.85 8.27 -7.96
C LYS A 153 3.99 8.60 -6.48
N ASP A 154 4.77 9.63 -6.14
CA ASP A 154 4.93 10.09 -4.75
C ASP A 154 3.64 10.75 -4.24
N GLU A 155 2.93 11.52 -5.08
CA GLU A 155 1.60 12.07 -4.78
C GLU A 155 0.54 10.96 -4.60
N GLU A 156 0.51 9.98 -5.50
CA GLU A 156 -0.36 8.79 -5.41
C GLU A 156 -0.08 8.02 -4.10
N ALA A 157 1.19 7.85 -3.73
CA ALA A 157 1.56 7.22 -2.46
C ALA A 157 1.12 8.07 -1.26
N GLY A 158 1.31 9.39 -1.29
CA GLY A 158 0.84 10.30 -0.24
C GLY A 158 -0.69 10.27 -0.06
N HIS A 159 -1.43 10.21 -1.17
CA HIS A 159 -2.88 10.04 -1.15
C HIS A 159 -3.28 8.70 -0.53
N PHE A 160 -2.65 7.60 -0.96
CA PHE A 160 -2.90 6.27 -0.43
C PHE A 160 -2.66 6.19 1.08
N MET A 161 -1.55 6.77 1.58
CA MET A 161 -1.27 6.82 3.02
C MET A 161 -2.33 7.59 3.80
N LYS A 162 -2.84 8.70 3.24
CA LYS A 162 -3.91 9.50 3.86
C LYS A 162 -5.24 8.74 3.88
N GLU A 163 -5.58 8.07 2.77
CA GLU A 163 -6.76 7.20 2.69
C GLU A 163 -6.67 6.04 3.68
N GLU A 164 -5.49 5.43 3.83
CA GLU A 164 -5.23 4.38 4.81
C GLU A 164 -5.39 4.91 6.24
N GLU A 165 -4.85 6.09 6.56
CA GLU A 165 -5.02 6.71 7.88
C GLU A 165 -6.50 6.99 8.20
N ASP A 166 -7.25 7.52 7.23
CA ASP A 166 -8.68 7.80 7.38
C ASP A 166 -9.49 6.51 7.51
N HIS A 167 -9.13 5.45 6.77
CA HIS A 167 -9.70 4.12 6.93
C HIS A 167 -9.42 3.55 8.32
N MET A 168 -8.20 3.68 8.83
CA MET A 168 -7.83 3.23 10.18
C MET A 168 -8.60 3.98 11.27
N LYS A 169 -8.84 5.29 11.12
CA LYS A 169 -9.69 6.07 12.04
C LYS A 169 -11.12 5.56 12.03
N LEU A 170 -11.67 5.25 10.86
CA LEU A 170 -13.02 4.70 10.72
C LEU A 170 -13.13 3.31 11.38
N GLN A 171 -12.16 2.43 11.14
CA GLN A 171 -12.09 1.12 11.79
C GLN A 171 -12.02 1.25 13.32
N LYS A 172 -11.20 2.15 13.85
CA LYS A 172 -11.13 2.40 15.31
C LYS A 172 -12.49 2.86 15.87
N GLN A 173 -13.24 3.67 15.13
CA GLN A 173 -14.59 4.06 15.53
C GLN A 173 -15.59 2.88 15.49
N GLU A 174 -15.57 2.06 14.44
CA GLU A 174 -16.42 0.86 14.30
C GLU A 174 -16.12 -0.14 15.43
N ALA A 175 -14.85 -0.41 15.70
CA ALA A 175 -14.37 -1.24 16.80
C ALA A 175 -14.94 -0.80 18.16
N LEU A 176 -14.86 0.50 18.47
CA LEU A 176 -15.42 1.03 19.72
C LEU A 176 -16.94 0.92 19.79
N GLN A 177 -17.64 1.04 18.66
CA GLN A 177 -19.09 0.82 18.61
C GLN A 177 -19.45 -0.64 18.89
N LEU A 178 -18.71 -1.60 18.34
CA LEU A 178 -18.89 -3.02 18.61
C LEU A 178 -18.64 -3.37 20.07
N LEU A 179 -17.57 -2.84 20.66
CA LEU A 179 -17.30 -3.02 22.08
C LEU A 179 -18.45 -2.47 22.94
N LYS A 180 -18.92 -1.26 22.67
CA LYS A 180 -20.07 -0.67 23.38
C LYS A 180 -21.34 -1.50 23.21
N LYS A 181 -21.59 -2.05 22.01
CA LYS A 181 -22.71 -2.98 21.77
C LYS A 181 -22.57 -4.25 22.60
N LYS A 182 -21.39 -4.85 22.64
CA LYS A 182 -21.06 -6.04 23.45
C LYS A 182 -21.27 -5.77 24.95
N GLU A 183 -20.68 -4.69 25.48
CA GLU A 183 -20.85 -4.25 26.87
C GLU A 183 -22.35 -4.06 27.22
N LYS A 184 -23.12 -3.44 26.32
CA LYS A 184 -24.57 -3.27 26.50
C LYS A 184 -25.29 -4.62 26.55
N THR A 185 -24.99 -5.55 25.63
CA THR A 185 -25.59 -6.89 25.64
C THR A 185 -25.23 -7.69 26.88
N GLU A 186 -23.98 -7.65 27.33
CA GLU A 186 -23.55 -8.32 28.57
C GLU A 186 -24.22 -7.74 29.80
N ASN A 187 -24.38 -6.42 29.87
CA ASN A 187 -25.11 -5.76 30.97
C ASN A 187 -26.59 -6.17 30.98
N ILE A 188 -27.23 -6.25 29.81
CA ILE A 188 -28.60 -6.77 29.69
C ILE A 188 -28.67 -8.22 30.19
N ILE A 189 -27.78 -9.09 29.72
CA ILE A 189 -27.73 -10.51 30.15
C ILE A 189 -27.52 -10.63 31.66
N LYS A 190 -26.60 -9.85 32.25
CA LYS A 190 -26.36 -9.81 33.70
C LYS A 190 -27.62 -9.40 34.46
N VAL A 191 -28.31 -8.35 34.03
CA VAL A 191 -29.56 -7.90 34.65
C VAL A 191 -30.62 -8.99 34.61
N PHE A 192 -30.87 -9.61 33.44
CA PHE A 192 -31.85 -10.69 33.30
C PHE A 192 -31.51 -11.93 34.14
N SER A 193 -30.22 -12.29 34.24
CA SER A 193 -29.78 -13.42 35.07
C SER A 193 -29.99 -13.17 36.57
N PHE A 194 -29.85 -11.91 37.03
CA PHE A 194 -30.05 -11.55 38.43
C PHE A 194 -31.54 -11.50 38.81
N THR A 195 -32.43 -11.08 37.89
CA THR A 195 -33.88 -11.12 38.11
C THR A 195 -34.45 -12.53 38.09
N SER A 196 -33.91 -13.42 37.23
CA SER A 196 -34.39 -14.81 37.15
C SER A 196 -34.02 -15.68 38.37
N PHE A 197 -33.06 -15.27 39.20
CA PHE A 197 -32.63 -16.02 40.39
C PHE A 197 -33.32 -15.55 41.68
N ARG A 198 -34.24 -14.58 41.59
CA ARG A 198 -34.90 -13.96 42.75
C ARG A 198 -36.39 -14.28 42.89
N PHE A 199 -36.89 -15.22 42.08
CA PHE A 199 -38.17 -15.90 42.22
C PHE A 199 -37.93 -17.39 42.45
#